data_AF-A0A9P0GKW0-F1
#
_entry.id   AF-A0A9P0GKW0-F1
#
_cell.length_a   1.000
_cell.length_b   1.000
_cell.length_c   1.000
_cell.angle_alpha   90.00
_cell.angle_beta   90.00
_cell.angle_gamma   90.00
#
_symmetry.space_group_name_H-M   'P 1'
#
loop_
_entity.id
_entity.type
_entity.pdbx_description
1 polymer ?
#
loop_
_entity_poly.entity_id
_entity_poly.type
_entity_poly.pdbx_seq_one_letter_code
_entity_poly.pdbx_strand_id
1 'polypeptide(L)'
;MYVLTLISFGCFLLLSPIIIAKAEHPPFSEFFSTEENTRMKLFKDMMLVNWDYATFQDCVTSSNVNQHILEYGIINFYVPDDPTLKDFLMCYGRKRDILNDDGSINYQVLFNFLSAFDCGNERETRKTIGMCRQKVGITGPDIVYQTLKCITIRFRRFIHKPKWWLVYDTYYGYSYYSN
;
A
#
# COMPACT_ATOMS: atom_id res chain seq x y z
N MET A 1 38.12 -7.91 17.29
CA MET A 1 37.39 -7.13 16.27
C MET A 1 36.88 -8.10 15.22
N TYR A 2 35.63 -8.57 15.36
CA TYR A 2 34.97 -9.36 14.32
C TYR A 2 33.75 -8.58 13.87
N VAL A 3 33.83 -8.08 12.63
CA VAL A 3 32.70 -7.55 11.88
C VAL A 3 32.12 -8.75 11.13
N LEU A 4 30.88 -9.13 11.44
CA LEU A 4 30.12 -10.08 10.62
C LEU A 4 28.72 -9.52 10.41
N THR A 5 28.46 -9.30 9.13
CA THR A 5 27.37 -8.60 8.48
C THR A 5 26.06 -9.37 8.66
N LEU A 6 25.04 -8.73 9.21
CA LEU A 6 23.65 -9.20 9.17
C LEU A 6 23.10 -9.01 7.76
N ILE A 7 22.90 -10.11 7.04
CA ILE A 7 22.24 -10.15 5.73
C ILE A 7 20.73 -10.09 5.94
N SER A 8 20.10 -9.12 5.27
CA SER A 8 18.64 -8.94 5.15
C SER A 8 17.98 -10.19 4.54
N PHE A 9 17.16 -10.88 5.33
CA PHE A 9 16.40 -12.09 4.97
C PHE A 9 14.94 -11.77 4.56
N GLY A 10 14.69 -10.63 3.90
CA GLY A 10 13.32 -10.13 3.69
C GLY A 10 12.58 -10.57 2.42
N CYS A 11 13.24 -11.14 1.39
CA CYS A 11 12.61 -11.27 0.07
C CYS A 11 12.87 -12.57 -0.70
N PHE A 12 13.39 -13.61 -0.03
CA PHE A 12 13.77 -14.87 -0.68
C PHE A 12 13.14 -16.08 0.02
N LEU A 13 11.86 -16.35 -0.22
CA LEU A 13 11.33 -17.71 -0.12
C LEU A 13 10.27 -17.95 -1.20
N LEU A 14 10.34 -19.15 -1.78
CA LEU A 14 9.46 -19.78 -2.79
C LEU A 14 10.01 -19.80 -4.24
N LEU A 15 11.08 -20.56 -4.43
CA LEU A 15 11.28 -21.35 -5.67
C LEU A 15 11.11 -22.83 -5.31
N SER A 16 9.85 -23.30 -5.28
CA SER A 16 9.53 -24.73 -5.32
C SER A 16 9.43 -25.17 -6.79
N PRO A 17 9.81 -26.40 -7.14
CA PRO A 17 9.64 -26.91 -8.50
C PRO A 17 8.14 -27.02 -8.86
N ILE A 18 7.78 -26.43 -10.00
CA ILE A 18 6.42 -26.47 -10.57
C ILE A 18 6.15 -27.88 -11.09
N ILE A 19 5.29 -28.62 -10.38
CA ILE A 19 4.67 -29.85 -10.91
C ILE A 19 3.51 -29.39 -11.80
N ILE A 20 3.60 -29.67 -13.11
CA ILE A 20 2.54 -29.37 -14.08
C ILE A 20 1.44 -30.44 -13.92
N ALA A 21 0.43 -30.15 -13.11
CA ALA A 21 -0.81 -30.92 -13.08
C ALA A 21 -1.79 -30.34 -14.13
N LYS A 22 -2.43 -31.24 -14.90
CA LYS A 22 -3.46 -30.92 -15.90
C LYS A 22 -4.73 -30.47 -15.16
N ALA A 23 -5.01 -29.17 -15.18
CA ALA A 23 -6.17 -28.60 -14.47
C ALA A 23 -7.43 -28.65 -15.35
N GLU A 24 -8.47 -29.33 -14.86
CA GLU A 24 -9.85 -29.12 -15.32
C GLU A 24 -10.33 -27.77 -14.76
N HIS A 25 -10.88 -26.93 -15.63
CA HIS A 25 -11.27 -25.56 -15.25
C HIS A 25 -12.56 -25.60 -14.41
N PRO A 26 -12.56 -25.10 -13.16
CA PRO A 26 -13.78 -24.93 -12.40
C PRO A 26 -14.68 -23.85 -13.03
N PRO A 27 -16.00 -23.90 -12.82
CA PRO A 27 -16.95 -22.95 -13.37
C PRO A 27 -16.66 -21.52 -12.86
N PHE A 28 -16.69 -20.56 -13.80
CA PHE A 28 -16.29 -19.16 -13.64
C PHE A 28 -16.96 -18.42 -12.46
N SER A 29 -18.15 -18.84 -12.01
CA SER A 29 -18.89 -18.22 -10.92
C SER A 29 -18.36 -18.53 -9.51
N GLU A 30 -17.64 -19.65 -9.31
CA GLU A 30 -17.03 -19.99 -8.01
C GLU A 30 -15.66 -19.33 -7.81
N PHE A 31 -15.08 -18.78 -8.88
CA PHE A 31 -13.79 -18.10 -8.84
C PHE A 31 -13.89 -16.74 -8.12
N PHE A 32 -14.98 -16.00 -8.28
CA PHE A 32 -15.11 -14.65 -7.70
C PHE A 32 -15.36 -14.65 -6.19
N SER A 33 -16.17 -15.59 -5.66
CA SER A 33 -16.46 -15.65 -4.21
C SER A 33 -15.27 -16.13 -3.39
N THR A 34 -14.39 -16.94 -3.98
CA THR A 34 -13.14 -17.40 -3.35
C THR A 34 -12.02 -16.37 -3.50
N GLU A 35 -11.98 -15.64 -4.61
CA GLU A 35 -11.00 -14.57 -4.85
C GLU A 35 -11.23 -13.35 -3.94
N GLU A 36 -12.47 -12.93 -3.72
CA GLU A 36 -12.79 -11.79 -2.83
C GLU A 36 -12.45 -12.11 -1.36
N ASN A 37 -12.75 -13.33 -0.90
CA ASN A 37 -12.34 -13.83 0.42
C ASN A 37 -10.82 -13.94 0.56
N THR A 38 -10.11 -14.33 -0.51
CA THR A 38 -8.66 -14.42 -0.51
C THR A 38 -8.00 -13.04 -0.51
N ARG A 39 -8.54 -12.07 -1.25
CA ARG A 39 -8.08 -10.67 -1.23
C ARG A 39 -8.35 -10.02 0.12
N MET A 40 -9.49 -10.30 0.75
CA MET A 40 -9.80 -9.81 2.10
C MET A 40 -8.90 -10.45 3.17
N LYS A 41 -8.56 -11.73 3.02
CA LYS A 41 -7.60 -12.40 3.91
C LYS A 41 -6.19 -11.84 3.74
N LEU A 42 -5.69 -11.70 2.51
CA LEU A 42 -4.41 -11.04 2.22
C LEU A 42 -4.39 -9.60 2.71
N PHE A 43 -5.51 -8.89 2.60
CA PHE A 43 -5.67 -7.54 3.13
C PHE A 43 -5.55 -7.54 4.67
N LYS A 44 -6.28 -8.43 5.36
CA LYS A 44 -6.16 -8.60 6.80
C LYS A 44 -4.74 -8.99 7.19
N ASP A 45 -4.09 -9.91 6.48
CA ASP A 45 -2.72 -10.34 6.78
C ASP A 45 -1.70 -9.21 6.54
N MET A 46 -1.85 -8.45 5.45
CA MET A 46 -1.03 -7.27 5.16
C MET A 46 -1.25 -6.15 6.20
N MET A 47 -2.49 -5.96 6.64
CA MET A 47 -2.84 -5.02 7.71
C MET A 47 -2.31 -5.52 9.06
N LEU A 48 -2.46 -6.79 9.40
CA LEU A 48 -2.11 -7.33 10.72
C LEU A 48 -0.60 -7.43 10.95
N VAL A 49 0.20 -7.57 9.89
CA VAL A 49 1.67 -7.67 10.02
C VAL A 49 2.31 -6.29 10.22
N ASN A 50 1.72 -5.21 9.71
CA ASN A 50 2.36 -3.87 9.68
C ASN A 50 1.51 -2.74 10.27
N TRP A 51 0.19 -2.89 10.38
CA TRP A 51 -0.71 -1.91 10.95
C TRP A 51 -1.07 -2.32 12.37
N ASP A 52 -0.91 -1.37 13.29
CA ASP A 52 -1.41 -1.50 14.64
C ASP A 52 -2.95 -1.57 14.61
N TYR A 53 -3.48 -2.79 14.68
CA TYR A 53 -4.93 -3.06 14.58
C TYR A 53 -5.73 -2.34 15.68
N ALA A 54 -5.14 -2.17 16.88
CA ALA A 54 -5.80 -1.45 17.96
C ALA A 54 -5.95 0.04 17.59
N THR A 55 -4.89 0.66 17.08
CA THR A 55 -4.94 2.04 16.56
C THR A 55 -5.93 2.18 15.41
N PHE A 56 -6.00 1.20 14.50
CA PHE A 56 -6.98 1.20 13.42
C PHE A 56 -8.43 1.18 13.94
N GLN A 57 -8.77 0.24 14.82
CA GLN A 57 -10.12 0.10 15.37
C GLN A 57 -10.56 1.31 16.21
N ASP A 58 -9.63 1.87 16.98
CA ASP A 58 -9.89 3.10 17.73
C ASP A 58 -10.22 4.27 16.78
N CYS A 59 -9.45 4.41 15.69
CA CYS A 59 -9.75 5.44 14.70
C CYS A 59 -11.06 5.21 13.95
N VAL A 60 -11.40 3.95 13.60
CA VAL A 60 -12.71 3.63 13.01
C VAL A 60 -13.85 4.03 13.95
N THR A 61 -13.73 3.71 15.23
CA THR A 61 -14.73 4.03 16.25
C THR A 61 -14.86 5.53 16.44
N SER A 62 -13.74 6.25 16.56
CA SER A 62 -13.73 7.69 16.83
C SER A 62 -14.26 8.54 15.66
N SER A 63 -13.97 8.15 14.41
CA SER A 63 -14.42 8.88 13.24
C SER A 63 -15.79 8.43 12.72
N ASN A 64 -16.31 7.33 13.24
CA ASN A 64 -17.53 6.69 12.76
C ASN A 64 -17.50 6.41 11.23
N VAL A 65 -16.30 6.17 10.67
CA VAL A 65 -16.16 5.87 9.25
C VAL A 65 -16.73 4.49 8.96
N ASN A 66 -17.48 4.37 7.86
CA ASN A 66 -17.98 3.07 7.45
C ASN A 66 -16.79 2.17 7.05
N GLN A 67 -16.63 1.04 7.73
CA GLN A 67 -15.54 0.10 7.47
C GLN A 67 -15.49 -0.35 6.00
N HIS A 68 -16.64 -0.47 5.33
CA HIS A 68 -16.69 -0.82 3.90
C HIS A 68 -16.02 0.23 3.00
N ILE A 69 -16.02 1.52 3.38
CA ILE A 69 -15.30 2.56 2.65
C ILE A 69 -13.79 2.30 2.70
N LEU A 70 -13.28 1.91 3.87
CA LEU A 70 -11.86 1.61 4.08
C LEU A 70 -11.45 0.36 3.30
N GLU A 71 -12.22 -0.71 3.42
CA GLU A 71 -11.99 -1.98 2.72
C GLU A 71 -12.03 -1.78 1.20
N TYR A 72 -13.09 -1.15 0.68
CA TYR A 72 -13.22 -0.86 -0.73
C TYR A 72 -12.08 0.02 -1.24
N GLY A 73 -11.69 1.02 -0.45
CA GLY A 73 -10.62 1.95 -0.81
C GLY A 73 -9.26 1.27 -0.93
N ILE A 74 -8.96 0.31 -0.06
CA ILE A 74 -7.69 -0.41 -0.09
C ILE A 74 -7.69 -1.45 -1.22
N ILE A 75 -8.78 -2.21 -1.40
CA ILE A 75 -8.88 -3.23 -2.46
C ILE A 75 -8.81 -2.60 -3.86
N ASN A 76 -9.43 -1.43 -4.05
CA ASN A 76 -9.56 -0.79 -5.35
C ASN A 76 -8.58 0.38 -5.56
N PHE A 77 -7.70 0.65 -4.59
CA PHE A 77 -6.84 1.84 -4.57
C PHE A 77 -7.63 3.12 -4.88
N TYR A 78 -8.79 3.25 -4.22
CA TYR A 78 -9.74 4.33 -4.40
C TYR A 78 -9.89 5.09 -3.08
N VAL A 79 -9.99 6.41 -3.14
CA VAL A 79 -10.18 7.24 -1.96
C VAL A 79 -11.41 8.12 -2.21
N PRO A 80 -12.59 7.72 -1.69
CA PRO A 80 -13.81 8.52 -1.84
C PRO A 80 -13.65 9.86 -1.13
N ASP A 81 -14.42 10.87 -1.54
CA ASP A 81 -14.46 12.16 -0.83
C ASP A 81 -15.55 12.09 0.23
N ASP A 82 -15.19 11.50 1.37
CA ASP A 82 -16.07 11.28 2.50
C ASP A 82 -15.52 12.02 3.73
N PRO A 83 -16.34 12.81 4.46
CA PRO A 83 -15.86 13.57 5.61
C PRO A 83 -15.39 12.66 6.76
N THR A 84 -16.08 11.55 7.02
CA THR A 84 -15.69 10.59 8.08
C THR A 84 -14.38 9.87 7.73
N LEU A 85 -14.10 9.69 6.45
CA LEU A 85 -12.80 9.20 5.98
C LEU A 85 -11.68 10.20 6.27
N LYS A 86 -11.92 11.51 6.09
CA LYS A 86 -10.91 12.53 6.43
C LYS A 86 -10.61 12.51 7.92
N ASP A 87 -11.62 12.40 8.76
CA ASP A 87 -11.46 12.29 10.22
C ASP A 87 -10.70 11.02 10.62
N PHE A 88 -11.02 9.89 9.98
CA PHE A 88 -10.27 8.65 10.14
C PHE A 88 -8.78 8.83 9.80
N LEU A 89 -8.47 9.43 8.65
CA LEU A 89 -7.09 9.66 8.20
C LEU A 89 -6.33 10.60 9.14
N MET A 90 -7.00 11.60 9.71
CA MET A 90 -6.42 12.49 10.71
C MET A 90 -6.11 11.74 12.02
N CYS A 91 -7.05 10.95 12.53
CA CYS A 91 -6.84 10.12 13.73
C CYS A 91 -5.67 9.16 13.52
N TYR A 92 -5.74 8.38 12.44
CA TYR A 92 -4.77 7.32 12.18
C TYR A 92 -3.40 7.90 11.87
N GLY A 93 -3.34 8.97 11.10
CA GLY A 93 -2.10 9.67 10.76
C GLY A 93 -1.38 10.22 12.00
N ARG A 94 -2.12 10.81 12.94
CA ARG A 94 -1.54 11.31 14.21
C ARG A 94 -1.00 10.18 15.09
N LYS A 95 -1.79 9.12 15.31
CA LYS A 95 -1.36 7.97 16.14
C LYS A 95 -0.19 7.18 15.57
N ARG A 96 0.12 7.37 14.29
CA ARG A 96 1.24 6.73 13.59
C ARG A 96 2.40 7.70 13.32
N ASP A 97 2.35 8.91 13.88
CA ASP A 97 3.34 9.98 13.67
C ASP A 97 3.54 10.38 12.19
N ILE A 98 2.58 10.01 11.32
CA ILE A 98 2.55 10.43 9.91
C ILE A 98 2.12 11.90 9.83
N LEU A 99 1.33 12.36 10.79
CA LEU A 99 0.92 13.76 10.93
C LEU A 99 1.54 14.33 12.19
N ASN A 100 2.09 15.53 12.07
CA ASN A 100 2.53 16.33 13.22
C ASN A 100 1.31 16.91 13.95
N ASP A 101 1.53 17.49 15.14
CA ASP A 101 0.45 18.08 15.96
C ASP A 101 -0.31 19.21 15.25
N ASP A 102 0.39 19.96 14.38
CA ASP A 102 -0.19 21.02 13.54
C ASP A 102 -1.01 20.49 12.34
N GLY A 103 -1.07 19.17 12.16
CA GLY A 103 -1.76 18.51 11.05
C GLY A 103 -0.96 18.46 9.76
N SER A 104 0.28 18.94 9.73
CA SER A 104 1.18 18.79 8.59
C SER A 104 1.71 17.35 8.50
N ILE A 105 2.08 16.93 7.29
CA ILE A 105 2.56 15.56 7.04
C ILE A 105 4.05 15.45 7.40
N ASN A 106 4.39 14.50 8.26
CA ASN A 106 5.75 14.03 8.47
C ASN A 106 6.16 13.11 7.31
N TYR A 107 6.75 13.70 6.28
CA TYR A 107 7.13 12.99 5.06
C TYR A 107 8.19 11.90 5.27
N GLN A 108 9.00 11.98 6.32
CA GLN A 108 10.00 10.95 6.61
C GLN A 108 9.32 9.68 7.16
N VAL A 109 8.38 9.84 8.09
CA VAL A 109 7.60 8.71 8.62
C VAL A 109 6.72 8.11 7.52
N LEU A 110 6.08 8.96 6.71
CA LEU A 110 5.29 8.51 5.55
C LEU A 110 6.15 7.74 4.53
N PHE A 111 7.37 8.20 4.26
CA PHE A 111 8.31 7.50 3.39
C PHE A 111 8.66 6.11 3.94
N ASN A 112 9.07 6.02 5.20
CA ASN A 112 9.41 4.74 5.84
C ASN A 112 8.23 3.76 5.79
N PHE A 113 7.02 4.27 6.08
CA PHE A 113 5.79 3.51 6.00
C PHE A 113 5.55 2.97 4.59
N LEU A 114 5.57 3.82 3.56
CA LEU A 114 5.31 3.42 2.17
C LEU A 114 6.40 2.51 1.59
N SER A 115 7.67 2.72 1.92
CA SER A 115 8.77 1.88 1.45
C SER A 115 8.71 0.45 2.01
N ALA A 116 8.10 0.26 3.18
CA ALA A 116 7.80 -1.08 3.69
C ALA A 116 6.73 -1.80 2.84
N PHE A 117 5.82 -1.08 2.19
CA PHE A 117 4.82 -1.65 1.26
C PHE A 117 5.39 -1.93 -0.13
N ASP A 118 6.30 -1.10 -0.62
CA ASP A 118 6.85 -1.19 -1.98
C ASP A 118 8.03 -2.17 -2.09
N CYS A 119 8.13 -3.16 -1.20
CA CYS A 119 9.24 -4.12 -1.12
C CYS A 119 10.64 -3.46 -1.18
N GLY A 120 10.78 -2.25 -0.63
CA GLY A 120 12.05 -1.51 -0.62
C GLY A 120 12.38 -0.70 -1.88
N ASN A 121 11.43 -0.46 -2.81
CA ASN A 121 11.65 0.47 -3.92
C ASN A 121 11.58 1.95 -3.47
N GLU A 122 12.61 2.34 -2.71
CA GLU A 122 12.75 3.68 -2.14
C GLU A 122 12.71 4.78 -3.21
N ARG A 123 13.28 4.53 -4.40
CA ARG A 123 13.37 5.52 -5.47
C ARG A 123 11.99 5.94 -5.96
N GLU A 124 11.14 4.97 -6.29
CA GLU A 124 9.78 5.27 -6.76
C GLU A 124 8.90 5.79 -5.62
N THR A 125 9.11 5.32 -4.39
CA THR A 125 8.44 5.89 -3.20
C THR A 125 8.77 7.38 -3.04
N ARG A 126 10.06 7.77 -3.04
CA ARG A 126 10.48 9.18 -2.91
C ARG A 126 9.92 10.03 -4.04
N LYS A 127 9.97 9.54 -5.28
CA LYS A 127 9.42 10.23 -6.46
C LYS A 127 7.92 10.46 -6.31
N THR A 128 7.18 9.45 -5.86
CA THR A 128 5.73 9.55 -5.64
C THR A 128 5.38 10.59 -4.58
N ILE A 129 6.05 10.54 -3.42
CA ILE A 129 5.88 11.53 -2.35
C ILE A 129 6.22 12.93 -2.86
N GLY A 130 7.35 13.08 -3.57
CA GLY A 130 7.80 14.36 -4.13
C GLY A 130 6.79 15.00 -5.09
N MET A 131 6.04 14.19 -5.84
CA MET A 131 4.97 14.67 -6.72
C MET A 131 3.62 14.88 -6.02
N CYS A 132 3.39 14.32 -4.84
CA CYS A 132 2.13 14.44 -4.10
C CYS A 132 2.17 15.48 -2.97
N ARG A 133 3.35 15.83 -2.47
CA ARG A 133 3.54 16.89 -1.46
C ARG A 133 3.11 18.28 -1.94
N GLN A 134 3.05 18.49 -3.26
CA GLN A 134 2.67 19.77 -3.87
C GLN A 134 1.14 19.96 -3.96
N LYS A 135 0.35 18.99 -3.48
CA LYS A 135 -1.10 19.11 -3.50
C LYS A 135 -1.57 20.07 -2.42
N VAL A 136 -2.35 21.05 -2.85
CA VAL A 136 -2.93 22.09 -2.00
C VAL A 136 -4.38 21.71 -1.65
N GLY A 137 -4.67 21.72 -0.35
CA GLY A 137 -6.02 21.71 0.21
C GLY A 137 -6.27 23.04 0.91
N ILE A 138 -7.53 23.34 1.22
CA ILE A 138 -7.92 24.58 1.91
C ILE A 138 -7.62 24.49 3.41
N THR A 139 -7.75 23.28 3.97
CA THR A 139 -7.57 22.97 5.39
C THR A 139 -6.49 21.90 5.57
N GLY A 140 -5.94 21.76 6.80
CA GLY A 140 -5.01 20.68 7.14
C GLY A 140 -5.54 19.28 6.75
N PRO A 141 -6.77 18.90 7.16
CA PRO A 141 -7.40 17.64 6.76
C PRO A 141 -7.53 17.47 5.24
N ASP A 142 -7.87 18.54 4.50
CA ASP A 142 -7.94 18.46 3.04
C ASP A 142 -6.56 18.26 2.40
N ILE A 143 -5.51 18.90 2.91
CA ILE A 143 -4.14 18.68 2.44
C ILE A 143 -3.75 17.21 2.63
N VAL A 144 -3.96 16.66 3.83
CA VAL A 144 -3.68 15.26 4.14
C VAL A 144 -4.45 14.33 3.21
N TYR A 145 -5.74 14.57 3.06
CA TYR A 145 -6.61 13.80 2.17
C TYR A 145 -6.12 13.83 0.72
N GLN A 146 -5.84 15.02 0.17
CA GLN A 146 -5.40 15.17 -1.22
C GLN A 146 -4.03 14.56 -1.45
N THR A 147 -3.10 14.68 -0.50
CA THR A 147 -1.78 14.03 -0.58
C THR A 147 -1.91 12.52 -0.55
N LEU A 148 -2.66 11.94 0.38
CA LEU A 148 -2.85 10.50 0.48
C LEU A 148 -3.59 9.93 -0.74
N LYS A 149 -4.66 10.59 -1.21
CA LYS A 149 -5.35 10.24 -2.45
C LYS A 149 -4.41 10.22 -3.65
N CYS A 150 -3.56 11.23 -3.78
CA CYS A 150 -2.55 11.31 -4.81
C CYS A 150 -1.56 10.13 -4.76
N ILE A 151 -1.11 9.78 -3.56
CA ILE A 151 -0.19 8.65 -3.32
C ILE A 151 -0.88 7.34 -3.74
N THR A 152 -2.07 7.06 -3.23
CA THR A 152 -2.84 5.84 -3.53
C THR A 152 -3.02 5.62 -5.03
N ILE A 153 -3.42 6.66 -5.78
CA ILE A 153 -3.62 6.59 -7.23
C ILE A 153 -2.31 6.26 -7.97
N ARG A 154 -1.18 6.77 -7.49
CA ARG A 154 0.13 6.49 -8.10
C ARG A 154 0.64 5.11 -7.74
N PHE A 155 0.48 4.69 -6.48
CA PHE A 155 0.85 3.35 -6.01
C PHE A 155 0.09 2.24 -6.74
N ARG A 156 -1.17 2.49 -7.11
CA ARG A 156 -1.97 1.58 -7.95
C ARG A 156 -1.21 1.13 -9.22
N ARG A 157 -0.37 1.99 -9.80
CA ARG A 157 0.39 1.67 -11.03
C ARG A 157 1.50 0.65 -10.80
N PHE A 158 2.00 0.51 -9.58
CA PHE A 158 3.07 -0.42 -9.23
C PHE A 158 2.51 -1.79 -8.81
N ILE A 159 1.43 -1.79 -8.03
CA ILE A 159 0.87 -3.03 -7.47
C ILE A 159 0.12 -3.88 -8.52
N HIS A 160 -0.47 -3.24 -9.54
CA HIS A 160 -1.12 -3.97 -10.63
C HIS A 160 -0.17 -4.43 -11.75
N LYS A 161 1.14 -4.26 -11.60
CA LYS A 161 2.08 -4.96 -12.48
C LYS A 161 2.17 -6.39 -11.98
N PRO A 162 1.54 -7.37 -12.65
CA PRO A 162 1.61 -8.74 -12.18
C PRO A 162 3.07 -9.18 -12.16
N LYS A 163 3.45 -10.09 -11.24
CA LYS A 163 4.85 -10.53 -11.05
C LYS A 163 5.57 -10.93 -12.36
N TRP A 164 4.85 -11.39 -13.39
CA TRP A 164 5.42 -11.68 -14.71
C TRP A 164 5.89 -10.44 -15.49
N TRP A 165 5.39 -9.24 -15.19
CA TRP A 165 5.88 -7.99 -15.76
C TRP A 165 7.26 -7.60 -15.22
N LEU A 166 7.55 -7.91 -13.95
CA LEU A 166 8.90 -7.75 -13.40
C LEU A 166 9.88 -8.72 -14.06
N VAL A 167 9.44 -9.97 -14.32
CA VAL A 167 10.23 -10.93 -15.11
C VAL A 167 10.49 -10.38 -16.52
N TYR A 168 9.48 -9.81 -17.19
CA TYR A 168 9.60 -9.25 -18.53
C TYR A 168 10.55 -8.05 -18.60
N ASP A 169 10.51 -7.12 -17.63
CA ASP A 169 11.45 -5.98 -17.56
C ASP A 169 12.89 -6.44 -17.25
N THR A 170 13.10 -7.45 -16.41
CA THR A 170 14.46 -8.01 -16.21
C THR A 170 14.97 -8.80 -17.43
N TYR A 171 14.08 -9.44 -18.19
CA TYR A 171 14.48 -10.24 -19.36
C TYR A 171 14.59 -9.44 -20.66
N TYR A 172 13.85 -8.32 -20.79
CA TYR A 172 13.75 -7.53 -22.03
C TYR A 172 14.01 -6.02 -21.85
N GLY A 173 14.16 -5.51 -20.62
CA GLY A 173 14.17 -4.07 -20.33
C GLY A 173 15.52 -3.34 -20.44
N TYR A 174 16.63 -4.01 -20.78
CA TYR A 174 17.95 -3.34 -20.88
C TYR A 174 18.20 -2.58 -22.20
N SER A 175 17.22 -2.42 -23.09
CA SER A 175 17.45 -1.81 -24.41
C SER A 175 16.81 -0.44 -24.65
N TYR A 176 16.03 0.14 -23.72
CA TYR A 176 15.21 1.33 -24.03
C TYR A 176 15.55 2.63 -23.28
N TYR A 177 16.58 2.64 -22.42
CA TYR A 177 17.08 3.87 -21.79
C TYR A 177 18.58 4.03 -21.99
N SER A 178 18.99 4.11 -23.25
CA SER A 178 20.27 4.67 -23.66
C SER A 178 20.05 5.44 -24.96
N ASN A 179 19.57 6.68 -24.82
CA ASN A 179 19.78 7.82 -25.69
C ASN A 179 19.46 9.10 -24.91
#